data_AF-A0A1H3NAT9-F1
#
_entry.id   AF-A0A1H3NAT9-F1
#
_cell.length_a   1.000
_cell.length_b   1.000
_cell.length_c   1.000
_cell.angle_alpha   90.00
_cell.angle_beta   90.00
_cell.angle_gamma   90.00
#
_symmetry.space_group_name_H-M   'P 1'
#
loop_
_entity.id
_entity.type
_entity.pdbx_description
1 polymer ?
#
loop_
_entity_poly.entity_id
_entity_poly.type
_entity_poly.pdbx_seq_one_letter_code
_entity_poly.pdbx_strand_id
1 'polypeptide(L)'
;MDKLFTRVSERATGAFLVEWQWLPHGAAQPTVGSLSFEVDAYHKDDRGALAELKGLYYLLEHKHVHGERRLGNGVKLCVSSGAIRKALAKNALKKTMSGKTDKAAVANAATFLATKYFEATVEVARWPEMTPKSVVPCEEVEDLGRQFDRITIDCPLLGESVSLSRHAMHRYVARIDQKRDKLDESDLSSVADARWTAAWRWFARIFPNPSLVRAELLPKVKAKFEAKYGKDCHYLHFQDAGVLLVVRRDSVGLIVATVIRLSPYEPLIVLPDYMVGQGLVKGHLHLSRK
;
A
#
# COMPACT_ATOMS: atom_id res chain seq x y z
N MET A 1 -11.75 -17.34 -8.17
CA MET A 1 -11.39 -16.28 -7.19
C MET A 1 -11.12 -16.97 -5.88
N ASP A 2 -10.01 -16.63 -5.24
CA ASP A 2 -9.63 -17.20 -3.95
C ASP A 2 -10.38 -16.51 -2.81
N LYS A 3 -10.65 -17.23 -1.72
CA LYS A 3 -11.31 -16.66 -0.54
C LYS A 3 -10.49 -16.94 0.72
N LEU A 4 -10.27 -15.90 1.51
CA LEU A 4 -9.75 -16.00 2.87
C LEU A 4 -10.85 -15.55 3.82
N PHE A 5 -11.36 -16.47 4.63
CA PHE A 5 -12.27 -16.17 5.72
C PHE A 5 -11.48 -15.95 6.99
N THR A 6 -11.82 -14.90 7.74
CA THR A 6 -11.32 -14.67 9.09
C THR A 6 -12.49 -14.41 10.03
N ARG A 7 -12.37 -14.91 11.25
CA ARG A 7 -13.24 -14.50 12.36
C ARG A 7 -12.41 -14.37 13.62
N VAL A 8 -12.86 -13.50 14.50
CA VAL A 8 -12.19 -13.24 15.78
C VAL A 8 -13.10 -13.61 16.94
N SER A 9 -12.52 -14.22 17.97
CA SER A 9 -13.15 -14.44 19.27
C SER A 9 -12.19 -14.04 20.38
N GLU A 10 -12.71 -13.53 21.50
CA GLU A 10 -11.90 -13.23 22.68
C GLU A 10 -11.85 -14.47 23.58
N ARG A 11 -10.65 -14.83 24.03
CA ARG A 11 -10.42 -15.93 24.97
C ARG A 11 -10.57 -15.43 26.41
N ALA A 12 -10.81 -16.36 27.34
CA ALA A 12 -10.89 -16.05 28.77
C ALA A 12 -9.61 -15.41 29.34
N THR A 13 -8.46 -15.64 28.70
CA THR A 13 -7.17 -15.02 29.04
C THR A 13 -7.05 -13.55 28.62
N GLY A 14 -8.02 -13.00 27.87
CA GLY A 14 -7.96 -11.66 27.28
C GLY A 14 -7.23 -11.59 25.93
N ALA A 15 -6.63 -12.70 25.48
CA ALA A 15 -6.08 -12.84 24.14
C ALA A 15 -7.18 -13.03 23.09
N PHE A 16 -6.91 -12.65 21.84
CA PHE A 16 -7.82 -12.83 20.72
C PHE A 16 -7.41 -14.03 19.88
N LEU A 17 -8.37 -14.92 19.60
CA LEU A 17 -8.22 -16.01 18.66
C LEU A 17 -8.78 -15.60 17.30
N VAL A 18 -7.92 -15.55 16.30
CA VAL A 18 -8.30 -15.35 14.90
C VAL A 18 -8.29 -16.71 14.20
N GLU A 19 -9.48 -17.21 13.91
CA GLU A 19 -9.64 -18.40 13.09
C GLU A 19 -9.66 -18.01 11.63
N TRP A 20 -9.08 -18.83 10.77
CA TRP A 20 -9.02 -18.58 9.35
C TRP A 20 -9.32 -19.81 8.50
N GLN A 21 -9.89 -19.59 7.32
CA GLN A 21 -10.06 -20.60 6.28
C GLN A 21 -9.61 -20.06 4.93
N TRP A 22 -8.67 -20.74 4.30
CA TRP A 22 -8.19 -20.45 2.96
C TRP A 22 -8.81 -21.40 1.94
N LEU A 23 -9.49 -20.82 0.95
CA LEU A 23 -10.17 -21.55 -0.12
C LEU A 23 -9.59 -21.09 -1.48
N PRO A 24 -8.59 -21.81 -2.02
CA PRO A 24 -8.02 -21.47 -3.32
C PRO A 24 -8.99 -21.84 -4.44
N HIS A 25 -9.17 -20.94 -5.40
CA HIS A 25 -9.83 -21.15 -6.70
C HIS A 25 -11.18 -21.88 -6.65
N GLY A 26 -12.00 -21.64 -5.61
CA GLY A 26 -13.29 -22.32 -5.48
C GLY A 26 -13.19 -23.81 -5.15
N ALA A 27 -12.08 -24.24 -4.52
CA ALA A 27 -11.94 -25.57 -3.97
C ALA A 27 -13.14 -25.94 -3.09
N ALA A 28 -13.46 -27.24 -3.03
CA ALA A 28 -14.57 -27.73 -2.22
C ALA A 28 -14.24 -27.75 -0.71
N GLN A 29 -12.95 -27.84 -0.36
CA GLN A 29 -12.48 -28.00 1.01
C GLN A 29 -11.36 -26.99 1.31
N PRO A 30 -11.46 -26.22 2.41
CA PRO A 30 -10.45 -25.23 2.78
C PRO A 30 -9.28 -25.84 3.53
N THR A 31 -8.15 -25.15 3.53
CA THR A 31 -7.15 -25.25 4.60
C THR A 31 -7.57 -24.31 5.73
N VAL A 32 -7.59 -24.80 6.96
CA VAL A 32 -8.04 -24.03 8.12
C VAL A 32 -6.95 -23.95 9.18
N GLY A 33 -7.03 -22.94 10.03
CA GLY A 33 -6.14 -22.82 11.17
C GLY A 33 -6.59 -21.71 12.10
N SER A 34 -5.77 -21.44 13.12
CA SER A 34 -6.04 -20.38 14.08
C SER A 34 -4.75 -19.72 14.57
N LEU A 35 -4.87 -18.45 14.93
CA LEU A 35 -3.77 -17.61 15.41
C LEU A 35 -4.21 -16.94 16.71
N SER A 36 -3.35 -16.95 17.72
CA SER A 36 -3.58 -16.26 19.00
C SER A 36 -2.77 -14.98 19.04
N PHE A 37 -3.42 -13.87 19.37
CA PHE A 37 -2.81 -12.54 19.46
C PHE A 37 -3.13 -11.87 20.78
N GLU A 38 -2.17 -11.11 21.30
CA GLU A 38 -2.43 -10.07 22.28
C GLU A 38 -2.65 -8.73 21.56
N VAL A 39 -3.62 -7.95 22.05
CA VAL A 39 -3.92 -6.62 21.54
C VAL A 39 -3.92 -5.64 22.70
N ASP A 40 -3.12 -4.59 22.56
CA ASP A 40 -2.98 -3.53 23.56
C ASP A 40 -4.35 -3.00 24.01
N ALA A 41 -4.52 -2.91 25.33
CA ALA A 41 -5.74 -2.43 25.98
C ALA A 41 -6.06 -0.96 25.67
N TYR A 42 -5.12 -0.19 25.09
CA TYR A 42 -5.32 1.19 24.66
C TYR A 42 -6.48 1.34 23.64
N HIS A 43 -6.75 0.31 22.83
CA HIS A 43 -7.78 0.32 21.79
C HIS A 43 -9.05 -0.46 22.18
N LYS A 44 -9.54 -0.33 23.42
CA LYS A 44 -10.61 -1.18 24.01
C LYS A 44 -11.77 -1.52 23.07
N ASP A 45 -12.33 -0.53 22.37
CA ASP A 45 -13.52 -0.69 21.51
C ASP A 45 -13.23 -1.26 20.11
N ASP A 46 -11.95 -1.34 19.72
CA ASP A 46 -11.49 -1.75 18.40
C ASP A 46 -10.68 -3.05 18.42
N ARG A 47 -10.38 -3.60 19.60
CA ARG A 47 -9.44 -4.72 19.76
C ARG A 47 -9.76 -5.93 18.88
N GLY A 48 -11.04 -6.31 18.76
CA GLY A 48 -11.44 -7.42 17.89
C GLY A 48 -11.14 -7.16 16.41
N ALA A 49 -11.44 -5.96 15.90
CA ALA A 49 -11.13 -5.59 14.52
C ALA A 49 -9.62 -5.48 14.28
N LEU A 50 -8.87 -5.00 15.27
CA LEU A 50 -7.41 -4.92 15.21
C LEU A 50 -6.77 -6.32 15.25
N ALA A 51 -7.26 -7.23 16.08
CA ALA A 51 -6.83 -8.62 16.11
C ALA A 51 -7.10 -9.31 14.77
N GLU A 52 -8.29 -9.14 14.20
CA GLU A 52 -8.61 -9.69 12.88
C GLU A 52 -7.68 -9.12 11.78
N LEU A 53 -7.37 -7.81 11.83
CA LEU A 53 -6.39 -7.21 10.92
C LEU A 53 -4.95 -7.70 11.16
N LYS A 54 -4.52 -7.93 12.42
CA LYS A 54 -3.23 -8.58 12.76
C LYS A 54 -3.17 -9.98 12.13
N GLY A 55 -4.25 -10.76 12.26
CA GLY A 55 -4.40 -12.07 11.64
C GLY A 55 -4.26 -12.01 10.13
N LEU A 56 -4.99 -11.12 9.46
CA LEU A 56 -4.87 -10.91 8.02
C LEU A 56 -3.45 -10.51 7.60
N TYR A 57 -2.82 -9.59 8.34
CA TYR A 57 -1.45 -9.17 8.06
C TYR A 57 -0.49 -10.36 8.14
N TYR A 58 -0.54 -11.12 9.24
CA TYR A 58 0.31 -12.27 9.46
C TYR A 58 0.12 -13.37 8.40
N LEU A 59 -1.14 -13.68 8.06
CA LEU A 59 -1.46 -14.69 7.05
C LEU A 59 -0.97 -14.33 5.65
N LEU A 60 -1.06 -13.05 5.29
CA LEU A 60 -0.70 -12.56 3.95
C LEU A 60 0.80 -12.25 3.82
N GLU A 61 1.40 -11.60 4.83
CA GLU A 61 2.80 -11.14 4.78
C GLU A 61 3.82 -12.10 5.39
N HIS A 62 3.46 -12.90 6.40
CA HIS A 62 4.43 -13.82 7.03
C HIS A 62 4.23 -15.27 6.59
N LYS A 63 2.99 -15.77 6.61
CA LYS A 63 2.69 -17.15 6.20
C LYS A 63 2.52 -17.30 4.70
N HIS A 64 2.25 -16.21 3.98
CA HIS A 64 1.93 -16.22 2.57
C HIS A 64 0.92 -17.33 2.21
N VAL A 65 -0.18 -17.44 2.98
CA VAL A 65 -1.19 -18.52 2.79
C VAL A 65 -1.76 -18.55 1.37
N HIS A 66 -1.72 -17.38 0.72
CA HIS A 66 -2.17 -17.18 -0.65
C HIS A 66 -1.03 -17.29 -1.68
N GLY A 67 0.21 -17.59 -1.29
CA GLY A 67 1.40 -17.67 -2.13
C GLY A 67 2.31 -16.44 -2.03
N GLU A 68 3.60 -16.63 -2.31
CA GLU A 68 4.63 -15.58 -2.22
C GLU A 68 4.43 -14.47 -3.26
N ARG A 69 4.83 -13.25 -2.90
CA ARG A 69 4.81 -12.05 -3.78
C ARG A 69 3.46 -11.77 -4.44
N ARG A 70 2.38 -12.34 -3.91
CA ARG A 70 1.02 -12.10 -4.39
C ARG A 70 0.50 -10.74 -3.91
N LEU A 71 -0.42 -10.19 -4.69
CA LEU A 71 -1.11 -8.93 -4.44
C LEU A 71 -2.61 -9.21 -4.23
N GLY A 72 -3.43 -8.16 -4.16
CA GLY A 72 -4.87 -8.31 -3.91
C GLY A 72 -5.70 -8.89 -5.08
N ASN A 73 -5.11 -8.99 -6.27
CA ASN A 73 -5.84 -9.40 -7.47
C ASN A 73 -6.38 -10.84 -7.36
N GLY A 74 -7.68 -11.01 -7.60
CA GLY A 74 -8.34 -12.32 -7.54
C GLY A 74 -8.52 -12.90 -6.13
N VAL A 75 -8.29 -12.10 -5.08
CA VAL A 75 -8.46 -12.49 -3.68
C VAL A 75 -9.70 -11.80 -3.09
N LYS A 76 -10.51 -12.57 -2.37
CA LYS A 76 -11.62 -12.08 -1.57
C LYS A 76 -11.33 -12.29 -0.09
N LEU A 77 -11.34 -11.22 0.69
CA LEU A 77 -11.19 -11.25 2.14
C LEU A 77 -12.58 -11.15 2.78
N CYS A 78 -12.98 -12.20 3.47
CA CYS A 78 -14.26 -12.35 4.12
C CYS A 78 -14.04 -12.18 5.63
N VAL A 79 -14.31 -10.98 6.13
CA VAL A 79 -14.03 -10.57 7.51
C VAL A 79 -15.27 -10.62 8.38
N SER A 80 -15.09 -10.68 9.70
CA SER A 80 -16.17 -10.62 10.68
C SER A 80 -16.57 -9.17 11.02
N SER A 81 -15.63 -8.21 10.98
CA SER A 81 -15.89 -6.82 11.38
C SER A 81 -16.28 -5.90 10.21
N GLY A 82 -17.43 -5.23 10.36
CA GLY A 82 -17.87 -4.18 9.44
C GLY A 82 -16.98 -2.93 9.43
N ALA A 83 -16.23 -2.68 10.51
CA ALA A 83 -15.29 -1.56 10.58
C ALA A 83 -14.13 -1.73 9.58
N ILE A 84 -13.63 -2.96 9.41
CA ILE A 84 -12.58 -3.28 8.44
C ILE A 84 -13.09 -3.01 7.02
N ARG A 85 -14.29 -3.49 6.68
CA ARG A 85 -14.92 -3.21 5.38
C ARG A 85 -15.08 -1.70 5.12
N LYS A 86 -15.53 -0.94 6.14
CA LYS A 86 -15.67 0.53 6.03
C LYS A 86 -14.31 1.22 5.86
N ALA A 87 -13.27 0.78 6.57
CA ALA A 87 -11.91 1.30 6.44
C ALA A 87 -11.36 1.11 5.01
N LEU A 88 -11.79 0.04 4.34
CA LEU A 88 -11.35 -0.35 3.00
C LEU A 88 -12.37 -0.01 1.90
N ALA A 89 -13.30 0.90 2.16
CA ALA A 89 -14.28 1.34 1.19
C ALA A 89 -13.61 2.02 -0.03
N LYS A 90 -13.41 1.26 -1.11
CA LYS A 90 -12.62 1.66 -2.30
C LYS A 90 -13.02 3.02 -2.87
N ASN A 91 -14.31 3.29 -3.04
CA ASN A 91 -14.77 4.58 -3.58
C ASN A 91 -14.36 5.77 -2.70
N ALA A 92 -14.36 5.62 -1.37
CA ALA A 92 -13.88 6.66 -0.47
C ALA A 92 -12.35 6.77 -0.55
N LEU A 93 -11.63 5.64 -0.50
CA LEU A 93 -10.17 5.62 -0.63
C LEU A 93 -9.67 6.28 -1.92
N LYS A 94 -10.39 6.14 -3.03
CA LYS A 94 -10.05 6.75 -4.31
C LYS A 94 -10.34 8.26 -4.38
N LYS A 95 -11.32 8.75 -3.62
CA LYS A 95 -11.75 10.15 -3.60
C LYS A 95 -11.00 10.99 -2.57
N THR A 96 -10.87 10.47 -1.35
CA THR A 96 -10.39 11.23 -0.19
C THR A 96 -9.14 10.62 0.44
N MET A 97 -8.63 9.50 -0.09
CA MET A 97 -7.52 8.72 0.50
C MET A 97 -7.84 8.15 1.89
N SER A 98 -9.09 8.24 2.34
CA SER A 98 -9.57 7.74 3.61
C SER A 98 -10.77 6.82 3.41
N GLY A 99 -10.90 5.81 4.27
CA GLY A 99 -12.07 4.95 4.29
C GLY A 99 -13.28 5.68 4.88
N LYS A 100 -14.38 4.94 5.05
CA LYS A 100 -15.62 5.42 5.71
C LYS A 100 -15.70 5.06 7.19
N THR A 101 -14.63 4.54 7.77
CA THR A 101 -14.60 4.23 9.21
C THR A 101 -14.24 5.47 9.99
N ASP A 102 -14.89 5.66 11.13
CA ASP A 102 -14.57 6.64 12.17
C ASP A 102 -13.46 6.13 13.11
N LYS A 103 -13.30 4.82 13.21
CA LYS A 103 -12.24 4.13 13.97
C LYS A 103 -10.85 4.33 13.35
N ALA A 104 -10.13 5.36 13.82
CA ALA A 104 -8.81 5.73 13.29
C ALA A 104 -7.76 4.61 13.42
N ALA A 105 -7.76 3.87 14.54
CA ALA A 105 -6.85 2.76 14.76
C ALA A 105 -7.04 1.66 13.70
N VAL A 106 -8.30 1.29 13.42
CA VAL A 106 -8.66 0.32 12.37
C VAL A 106 -8.27 0.83 10.98
N ALA A 107 -8.48 2.11 10.69
CA ALA A 107 -8.08 2.71 9.41
C ALA A 107 -6.57 2.65 9.18
N ASN A 108 -5.79 2.93 10.22
CA ASN A 108 -4.33 2.88 10.19
C ASN A 108 -3.84 1.44 10.04
N ALA A 109 -4.36 0.52 10.84
CA ALA A 109 -4.09 -0.91 10.77
C ALA A 109 -4.40 -1.49 9.38
N ALA A 110 -5.49 -1.06 8.73
CA ALA A 110 -5.87 -1.54 7.40
C ALA A 110 -5.04 -0.96 6.24
N THR A 111 -3.99 -0.16 6.51
CA THR A 111 -3.22 0.53 5.47
C THR A 111 -2.59 -0.44 4.47
N PHE A 112 -2.06 -1.57 4.94
CA PHE A 112 -1.42 -2.57 4.06
C PHE A 112 -2.40 -3.15 3.03
N LEU A 113 -3.66 -3.33 3.42
CA LEU A 113 -4.74 -3.76 2.52
C LEU A 113 -5.12 -2.65 1.53
N ALA A 114 -5.04 -1.39 1.95
CA ALA A 114 -5.30 -0.25 1.09
C ALA A 114 -4.11 0.18 0.21
N THR A 115 -2.98 -0.54 0.28
CA THR A 115 -1.81 -0.30 -0.57
C THR A 115 -1.48 -1.56 -1.39
N LYS A 116 -0.74 -2.53 -0.85
CA LYS A 116 -0.31 -3.74 -1.56
C LYS A 116 -1.49 -4.58 -2.06
N TYR A 117 -2.53 -4.73 -1.22
CA TYR A 117 -3.69 -5.57 -1.53
C TYR A 117 -4.92 -4.79 -1.99
N PHE A 118 -4.75 -3.57 -2.53
CA PHE A 118 -5.88 -2.69 -2.84
C PHE A 118 -6.95 -3.33 -3.74
N GLU A 119 -6.55 -4.19 -4.68
CA GLU A 119 -7.48 -4.86 -5.59
C GLU A 119 -8.34 -5.94 -4.90
N ALA A 120 -7.94 -6.43 -3.72
CA ALA A 120 -8.71 -7.44 -2.99
C ALA A 120 -10.13 -6.95 -2.70
N THR A 121 -11.10 -7.84 -2.84
CA THR A 121 -12.48 -7.56 -2.44
C THR A 121 -12.63 -7.85 -0.96
N VAL A 122 -13.08 -6.88 -0.17
CA VAL A 122 -13.32 -7.07 1.26
C VAL A 122 -14.81 -7.02 1.54
N GLU A 123 -15.34 -8.05 2.18
CA GLU A 123 -16.74 -8.11 2.58
C GLU A 123 -16.90 -8.64 4.00
N VAL A 124 -18.02 -8.29 4.63
CA VAL A 124 -18.45 -8.96 5.86
C VAL A 124 -19.21 -10.20 5.46
N ALA A 125 -18.77 -11.37 5.91
CA ALA A 125 -19.40 -12.63 5.58
C ALA A 125 -19.63 -13.47 6.84
N ARG A 126 -20.64 -14.34 6.78
CA ARG A 126 -20.81 -15.39 7.80
C ARG A 126 -19.72 -16.44 7.63
N TRP A 127 -19.32 -17.02 8.75
CA TRP A 127 -18.37 -18.12 8.76
C TRP A 127 -18.97 -19.35 8.05
N PRO A 128 -18.30 -19.90 7.03
CA PRO A 128 -18.82 -21.05 6.31
C PRO A 128 -18.54 -22.36 7.09
N GLU A 129 -19.55 -23.22 7.17
CA GLU A 129 -19.41 -24.58 7.69
C GLU A 129 -18.95 -25.49 6.55
N MET A 130 -17.65 -25.78 6.52
CA MET A 130 -17.02 -26.61 5.49
C MET A 130 -16.11 -27.65 6.13
N THR A 131 -16.10 -28.86 5.58
CA THR A 131 -15.15 -29.88 6.01
C THR A 131 -13.74 -29.49 5.54
N PRO A 132 -12.75 -29.34 6.44
CA PRO A 132 -11.42 -28.93 6.07
C PRO A 132 -10.66 -30.04 5.33
N LYS A 133 -9.87 -29.65 4.33
CA LYS A 133 -8.88 -30.53 3.68
C LYS A 133 -7.69 -30.76 4.59
N SER A 134 -7.26 -29.71 5.28
CA SER A 134 -6.13 -29.72 6.20
C SER A 134 -6.34 -28.72 7.33
N VAL A 135 -5.78 -29.05 8.49
CA VAL A 135 -5.84 -28.23 9.69
C VAL A 135 -4.42 -27.87 10.08
N VAL A 136 -4.13 -26.56 10.14
CA VAL A 136 -2.88 -26.01 10.65
C VAL A 136 -3.04 -25.81 12.16
N PRO A 137 -2.09 -26.28 13.00
CA PRO A 137 -2.14 -26.08 14.44
C PRO A 137 -2.28 -24.59 14.81
N CYS A 138 -2.90 -24.33 15.96
CA CYS A 138 -2.97 -22.99 16.52
C CYS A 138 -1.55 -22.47 16.78
N GLU A 139 -1.26 -21.27 16.31
CA GLU A 139 0.03 -20.62 16.54
C GLU A 139 -0.15 -19.40 17.44
N GLU A 140 0.73 -19.28 18.43
CA GLU A 140 0.85 -18.09 19.25
C GLU A 140 1.79 -17.13 18.53
N VAL A 141 1.25 -15.97 18.12
CA VAL A 141 2.04 -14.98 17.39
C VAL A 141 2.57 -13.98 18.40
N GLU A 142 3.90 -13.85 18.47
CA GLU A 142 4.56 -12.82 19.26
C GLU A 142 4.00 -11.43 18.93
N ASP A 143 4.01 -10.51 19.91
CA ASP A 143 3.35 -9.22 19.76
C ASP A 143 3.92 -8.44 18.56
N LEU A 144 3.11 -8.33 17.51
CA LEU A 144 3.35 -7.50 16.33
C LEU A 144 3.29 -5.98 16.65
N GLY A 145 3.35 -5.62 17.93
CA GLY A 145 3.28 -4.26 18.45
C GLY A 145 1.92 -3.58 18.31
N ARG A 146 1.90 -2.28 18.59
CA ARG A 146 0.72 -1.40 18.49
C ARG A 146 0.34 -1.07 17.05
N GLN A 147 1.28 -1.12 16.13
CA GLN A 147 1.09 -0.84 14.71
C GLN A 147 1.78 -1.94 13.91
N PHE A 148 1.13 -2.39 12.84
CA PHE A 148 1.73 -3.41 11.97
C PHE A 148 2.94 -2.83 11.26
N ASP A 149 3.93 -3.68 11.06
CA ASP A 149 5.05 -3.34 10.20
C ASP A 149 4.53 -2.94 8.82
N ARG A 150 5.03 -1.80 8.33
CA ARG A 150 4.67 -1.36 6.99
C ARG A 150 5.27 -2.35 6.01
N ILE A 151 4.48 -2.71 5.01
CA ILE A 151 5.00 -3.46 3.88
C ILE A 151 6.05 -2.59 3.19
N THR A 152 7.28 -3.09 3.15
CA THR A 152 8.42 -2.42 2.56
C THR A 152 8.87 -3.10 1.26
N ILE A 153 9.63 -2.35 0.47
CA ILE A 153 10.29 -2.81 -0.74
C ILE A 153 11.76 -2.44 -0.58
N ASP A 154 12.66 -3.39 -0.84
CA ASP A 154 14.09 -3.13 -0.80
C ASP A 154 14.49 -1.98 -1.76
N CYS A 155 15.32 -1.07 -1.26
CA CYS A 155 15.87 0.04 -2.03
C CYS A 155 17.40 0.13 -1.85
N PRO A 156 18.16 -0.59 -2.68
CA PRO A 156 19.62 -0.62 -2.60
C PRO A 156 20.28 0.77 -2.66
N LEU A 157 19.69 1.72 -3.41
CA LEU A 157 20.18 3.09 -3.54
C LEU A 157 20.19 3.87 -2.20
N LEU A 158 19.29 3.52 -1.29
CA LEU A 158 19.20 4.08 0.05
C LEU A 158 19.84 3.17 1.11
N GLY A 159 20.13 1.91 0.78
CA GLY A 159 20.66 0.92 1.72
C GLY A 159 19.64 0.45 2.76
N GLU A 160 18.35 0.72 2.55
CA GLU A 160 17.25 0.41 3.48
C GLU A 160 15.96 0.17 2.68
N SER A 161 15.07 -0.64 3.24
CA SER A 161 13.74 -0.87 2.66
C SER A 161 12.83 0.35 2.81
N VAL A 162 12.01 0.61 1.79
CA VAL A 162 11.11 1.76 1.71
C VAL A 162 9.66 1.30 1.68
N SER A 163 8.83 1.91 2.53
CA SER A 163 7.37 1.70 2.51
C SER A 163 6.65 2.66 1.55
N LEU A 164 5.44 2.31 1.13
CA LEU A 164 4.62 3.16 0.27
C LEU A 164 3.46 3.75 1.05
N SER A 165 3.36 5.09 1.06
CA SER A 165 2.15 5.74 1.56
C SER A 165 0.98 5.55 0.59
N ARG A 166 -0.24 5.57 1.14
CA ARG A 166 -1.45 5.63 0.32
C ARG A 166 -1.47 6.86 -0.59
N HIS A 167 -0.93 7.99 -0.12
CA HIS A 167 -0.80 9.19 -0.92
C HIS A 167 0.11 8.97 -2.14
N ALA A 168 1.27 8.33 -1.96
CA ALA A 168 2.17 8.04 -3.07
C ALA A 168 1.54 7.10 -4.10
N MET A 169 0.84 6.05 -3.66
CA MET A 169 0.06 5.18 -4.55
C MET A 169 -1.00 5.95 -5.34
N HIS A 170 -1.76 6.80 -4.65
CA HIS A 170 -2.79 7.65 -5.28
C HIS A 170 -2.19 8.61 -6.31
N ARG A 171 -1.11 9.31 -5.95
CA ARG A 171 -0.41 10.24 -6.86
C ARG A 171 0.23 9.54 -8.04
N TYR A 172 0.75 8.33 -7.86
CA TYR A 172 1.24 7.53 -8.97
C TYR A 172 0.11 7.25 -9.96
N VAL A 173 -1.02 6.71 -9.49
CA VAL A 173 -2.15 6.37 -10.36
C VAL A 173 -2.65 7.62 -11.08
N ALA A 174 -2.84 8.73 -10.36
CA ALA A 174 -3.31 9.97 -10.95
C ALA A 174 -2.34 10.55 -11.99
N ARG A 175 -1.07 10.76 -11.62
CA ARG A 175 -0.13 11.60 -12.37
C ARG A 175 0.69 10.82 -13.40
N ILE A 176 0.98 9.55 -13.11
CA ILE A 176 1.89 8.73 -13.92
C ILE A 176 1.09 7.81 -14.84
N ASP A 177 0.19 7.01 -14.29
CA ASP A 177 -0.60 6.04 -15.06
C ASP A 177 -1.73 6.73 -15.85
N GLN A 178 -2.57 7.51 -15.15
CA GLN A 178 -3.75 8.16 -15.75
C GLN A 178 -3.44 9.53 -16.36
N LYS A 179 -2.23 10.09 -16.11
CA LYS A 179 -1.78 11.40 -16.61
C LYS A 179 -2.80 12.53 -16.40
N ARG A 180 -3.50 12.50 -15.27
CA ARG A 180 -4.49 13.52 -14.91
C ARG A 180 -3.84 14.85 -14.61
N ASP A 181 -4.58 15.91 -14.93
CA ASP A 181 -4.19 17.27 -14.57
C ASP A 181 -4.38 17.55 -13.08
N LYS A 182 -3.75 18.63 -12.61
CA LYS A 182 -3.75 19.03 -11.18
C LYS A 182 -5.17 19.27 -10.62
N LEU A 183 -6.14 19.58 -11.47
CA LEU A 183 -7.53 19.83 -11.06
C LEU A 183 -8.31 18.53 -10.77
N ASP A 184 -7.94 17.43 -11.45
CA ASP A 184 -8.70 16.17 -11.44
C ASP A 184 -7.93 14.98 -10.83
N GLU A 185 -6.72 15.23 -10.31
CA GLU A 185 -5.85 14.22 -9.73
C GLU A 185 -6.29 13.73 -8.33
N SER A 186 -7.36 14.29 -7.76
CA SER A 186 -7.86 13.98 -6.41
C SER A 186 -8.93 12.87 -6.41
N ASP A 187 -9.89 12.91 -7.35
CA ASP A 187 -10.98 11.92 -7.43
C ASP A 187 -10.67 10.82 -8.45
N LEU A 188 -10.18 9.68 -7.97
CA LEU A 188 -9.88 8.52 -8.82
C LEU A 188 -11.00 7.47 -8.84
N SER A 189 -12.23 7.81 -8.45
CA SER A 189 -13.32 6.83 -8.29
C SER A 189 -13.67 6.09 -9.59
N SER A 190 -13.49 6.74 -10.75
CA SER A 190 -13.68 6.14 -12.07
C SER A 190 -12.55 5.21 -12.52
N VAL A 191 -11.40 5.22 -11.83
CA VAL A 191 -10.22 4.43 -12.22
C VAL A 191 -10.38 2.99 -11.71
N ALA A 192 -10.08 2.02 -12.57
CA ALA A 192 -10.14 0.59 -12.22
C ALA A 192 -9.14 0.21 -11.11
N ASP A 193 -9.55 -0.70 -10.21
CA ASP A 193 -8.71 -1.16 -9.08
C ASP A 193 -7.37 -1.76 -9.53
N ALA A 194 -7.35 -2.43 -10.69
CA ALA A 194 -6.15 -3.03 -11.26
C ALA A 194 -4.99 -2.03 -11.45
N ARG A 195 -5.28 -0.72 -11.53
CA ARG A 195 -4.25 0.33 -11.59
C ARG A 195 -3.46 0.49 -10.30
N TRP A 196 -4.03 0.15 -9.14
CA TRP A 196 -3.29 0.13 -7.87
C TRP A 196 -2.35 -1.06 -7.79
N THR A 197 -2.78 -2.23 -8.26
CA THR A 197 -1.90 -3.41 -8.39
C THR A 197 -0.73 -3.11 -9.34
N ALA A 198 -1.01 -2.47 -10.49
CA ALA A 198 0.03 -2.03 -11.42
C ALA A 198 0.98 -1.01 -10.78
N ALA A 199 0.46 -0.06 -9.99
CA ALA A 199 1.26 0.91 -9.24
C ALA A 199 2.22 0.23 -8.26
N TRP A 200 1.72 -0.71 -7.45
CA TRP A 200 2.56 -1.43 -6.49
C TRP A 200 3.70 -2.19 -7.21
N ARG A 201 3.37 -2.89 -8.31
CA ARG A 201 4.36 -3.58 -9.15
C ARG A 201 5.38 -2.62 -9.75
N TRP A 202 4.95 -1.43 -10.15
CA TRP A 202 5.85 -0.41 -10.68
C TRP A 202 6.89 0.01 -9.64
N PHE A 203 6.46 0.34 -8.42
CA PHE A 203 7.39 0.65 -7.32
C PHE A 203 8.34 -0.51 -7.02
N ALA A 204 7.80 -1.73 -6.90
CA ALA A 204 8.61 -2.93 -6.66
C ALA A 204 9.70 -3.14 -7.72
N ARG A 205 9.44 -2.73 -8.95
CA ARG A 205 10.40 -2.83 -10.06
C ARG A 205 11.41 -1.69 -10.09
N ILE A 206 11.01 -0.47 -9.73
CA ILE A 206 11.89 0.70 -9.91
C ILE A 206 12.88 0.90 -8.76
N PHE A 207 12.58 0.49 -7.53
CA PHE A 207 13.51 0.63 -6.41
C PHE A 207 14.85 -0.11 -6.58
N PRO A 208 14.87 -1.35 -7.11
CA PRO A 208 16.13 -2.02 -7.44
C PRO A 208 16.68 -1.64 -8.83
N ASN A 209 16.03 -0.74 -9.57
CA ASN A 209 16.43 -0.43 -10.94
C ASN A 209 17.63 0.55 -10.99
N PRO A 210 18.68 0.28 -11.79
CA PRO A 210 19.85 1.16 -11.92
C PRO A 210 19.56 2.58 -12.44
N SER A 211 18.49 2.77 -13.22
CA SER A 211 18.05 4.10 -13.70
C SER A 211 17.37 4.95 -12.62
N LEU A 212 17.17 4.40 -11.41
CA LEU A 212 16.78 5.17 -10.23
C LEU A 212 18.04 5.76 -9.60
N VAL A 213 18.14 7.09 -9.61
CA VAL A 213 19.30 7.82 -9.09
C VAL A 213 18.89 8.84 -8.03
N ARG A 214 19.82 9.25 -7.17
CA ARG A 214 19.58 10.39 -6.28
C ARG A 214 19.53 11.67 -7.11
N ALA A 215 18.63 12.57 -6.74
CA ALA A 215 18.44 13.84 -7.42
C ALA A 215 18.67 15.01 -6.46
N GLU A 216 19.24 16.08 -7.00
CA GLU A 216 19.34 17.36 -6.30
C GLU A 216 18.21 18.27 -6.76
N LEU A 217 17.46 18.82 -5.80
CA LEU A 217 16.43 19.80 -6.10
C LEU A 217 17.04 21.18 -6.36
N LEU A 218 16.41 21.96 -7.25
CA LEU A 218 16.74 23.38 -7.39
C LEU A 218 16.50 24.13 -6.07
N PRO A 219 17.29 25.16 -5.70
CA PRO A 219 17.22 25.78 -4.37
C PRO A 219 15.81 26.25 -3.94
N LYS A 220 15.07 26.90 -4.85
CA LYS A 220 13.68 27.34 -4.58
C LYS A 220 12.73 26.16 -4.37
N VAL A 221 12.92 25.08 -5.12
CA VAL A 221 12.12 23.85 -5.02
C VAL A 221 12.46 23.12 -3.71
N LYS A 222 13.74 23.04 -3.36
CA LYS A 222 14.23 22.48 -2.10
C LYS A 222 13.56 23.15 -0.90
N ALA A 223 13.60 24.48 -0.81
CA ALA A 223 12.97 25.22 0.29
C ALA A 223 11.46 24.91 0.40
N LYS A 224 10.74 24.86 -0.73
CA LYS A 224 9.31 24.51 -0.78
C LYS A 224 9.05 23.08 -0.33
N PHE A 225 9.89 22.12 -0.72
CA PHE A 225 9.72 20.71 -0.39
C PHE A 225 10.09 20.43 1.07
N GLU A 226 11.13 21.08 1.59
CA GLU A 226 11.48 20.99 3.01
C GLU A 226 10.37 21.55 3.90
N ALA A 227 9.75 22.68 3.53
CA ALA A 227 8.61 23.22 4.23
C ALA A 227 7.40 22.27 4.25
N LYS A 228 7.23 21.44 3.20
CA LYS A 228 6.07 20.56 3.04
C LYS A 228 6.28 19.16 3.62
N TYR A 229 7.45 18.57 3.42
CA TYR A 229 7.74 17.16 3.72
C TYR A 229 8.74 16.98 4.87
N GLY A 230 9.43 18.05 5.27
CA GLY A 230 10.50 18.04 6.27
C GLY A 230 11.89 18.10 5.64
N LYS A 231 12.90 18.41 6.47
CA LYS A 231 14.30 18.55 6.04
C LYS A 231 14.98 17.21 5.72
N ASP A 232 14.52 16.12 6.34
CA ASP A 232 15.07 14.78 6.16
C ASP A 232 14.34 14.01 5.03
N CYS A 233 14.53 14.51 3.79
CA CYS A 233 13.96 13.90 2.59
C CYS A 233 15.06 13.45 1.63
N HIS A 234 14.87 12.26 1.04
CA HIS A 234 15.59 11.78 -0.12
C HIS A 234 14.75 12.01 -1.38
N TYR A 235 15.40 12.53 -2.42
CA TYR A 235 14.78 12.77 -3.72
C TYR A 235 15.37 11.79 -4.72
N LEU A 236 14.52 10.92 -5.28
CA LEU A 236 14.96 9.87 -6.20
C LEU A 236 14.35 10.12 -7.57
N HIS A 237 15.18 10.24 -8.60
CA HIS A 237 14.76 10.43 -9.97
C HIS A 237 14.87 9.11 -10.73
N PHE A 238 13.72 8.62 -11.22
CA PHE A 238 13.68 7.51 -12.14
C PHE A 238 13.71 8.05 -13.57
N GLN A 239 14.88 7.93 -14.22
CA GLN A 239 15.19 8.61 -15.48
C GLN A 239 14.29 8.14 -16.63
N ASP A 240 14.06 6.84 -16.75
CA ASP A 240 13.31 6.24 -17.88
C ASP A 240 11.87 6.76 -17.99
N ALA A 241 11.25 7.12 -16.86
CA ALA A 241 9.89 7.66 -16.83
C ALA A 241 9.82 9.17 -16.57
N GLY A 242 10.96 9.83 -16.31
CA GLY A 242 11.01 11.23 -15.89
C GLY A 242 10.18 11.47 -14.63
N VAL A 243 10.37 10.65 -13.60
CA VAL A 243 9.57 10.69 -12.36
C VAL A 243 10.46 10.97 -11.16
N LEU A 244 10.02 11.88 -10.30
CA LEU A 244 10.64 12.19 -9.01
C LEU A 244 9.83 11.57 -7.87
N LEU A 245 10.49 10.76 -7.05
CA LEU A 245 9.98 10.27 -5.77
C LEU A 245 10.48 11.17 -4.65
N VAL A 246 9.58 11.52 -3.74
CA VAL A 246 9.94 12.13 -2.46
C VAL A 246 9.82 11.07 -1.40
N VAL A 247 10.96 10.65 -0.85
CA VAL A 247 11.07 9.70 0.25
C VAL A 247 11.44 10.48 1.50
N ARG A 248 10.78 10.21 2.62
CA ARG A 248 11.12 10.84 3.91
C ARG A 248 11.24 9.77 4.99
N ARG A 249 11.96 10.10 6.07
CA ARG A 249 11.95 9.28 7.28
C ARG A 249 10.80 9.69 8.20
N ASP A 250 10.14 8.71 8.78
CA ASP A 250 9.26 8.90 9.93
C ASP A 250 9.62 7.94 11.07
N SER A 251 8.77 7.86 12.10
CA SER A 251 9.02 7.03 13.28
C SER A 251 9.11 5.53 13.02
N VAL A 252 8.66 5.06 11.85
CA VAL A 252 8.66 3.63 11.49
C VAL A 252 9.79 3.32 10.49
N GLY A 253 10.19 4.28 9.66
CA GLY A 253 11.28 4.11 8.71
C GLY A 253 11.11 4.99 7.49
N LEU A 254 11.71 4.59 6.37
CA LEU A 254 11.57 5.29 5.09
C LEU A 254 10.19 5.06 4.47
N ILE A 255 9.58 6.15 3.97
CA ILE A 255 8.30 6.12 3.28
C ILE A 255 8.30 7.03 2.07
N VAL A 256 7.79 6.53 0.93
CA VAL A 256 7.47 7.39 -0.21
C VAL A 256 6.29 8.26 0.17
N ALA A 257 6.53 9.56 0.33
CA ALA A 257 5.52 10.55 0.64
C ALA A 257 4.70 10.93 -0.60
N THR A 258 5.36 11.08 -1.76
CA THR A 258 4.67 11.43 -3.01
C THR A 258 5.46 11.04 -4.26
N VAL A 259 4.78 11.11 -5.40
CA VAL A 259 5.36 10.90 -6.74
C VAL A 259 4.99 12.09 -7.63
N ILE A 260 5.96 12.57 -8.39
CA ILE A 260 5.83 13.76 -9.23
C ILE A 260 6.35 13.44 -10.63
N ARG A 261 5.55 13.75 -11.65
CA ARG A 261 6.00 13.70 -13.04
C ARG A 261 6.84 14.95 -13.32
N LEU A 262 8.05 14.77 -13.83
CA LEU A 262 8.89 15.88 -14.24
C LEU A 262 8.39 16.46 -15.57
N SER A 263 8.53 17.77 -15.71
CA SER A 263 8.19 18.51 -16.92
C SER A 263 9.41 19.35 -17.33
N PRO A 264 9.72 19.45 -18.64
CA PRO A 264 10.77 20.36 -19.10
C PRO A 264 10.43 21.84 -18.85
N TYR A 265 9.16 22.17 -18.66
CA TYR A 265 8.70 23.55 -18.48
C TYR A 265 8.74 24.03 -17.01
N GLU A 266 8.75 23.11 -16.05
CA GLU A 266 8.83 23.41 -14.61
C GLU A 266 9.90 22.49 -14.00
N PRO A 267 11.20 22.80 -14.22
CA PRO A 267 12.28 21.94 -13.74
C PRO A 267 12.29 21.91 -12.21
N LEU A 268 12.33 20.70 -11.65
CA LEU A 268 12.37 20.49 -10.20
C LEU A 268 13.75 20.11 -9.70
N ILE A 269 14.54 19.48 -10.57
CA ILE A 269 15.85 18.91 -10.25
C ILE A 269 16.92 19.54 -11.13
N VAL A 270 18.15 19.51 -10.64
CA VAL A 270 19.32 19.79 -11.46
C VAL A 270 19.46 18.64 -12.46
N LEU A 271 19.33 18.93 -13.75
CA LEU A 271 19.54 17.96 -14.83
C LEU A 271 20.98 18.07 -15.34
N PRO A 272 21.65 16.95 -15.65
CA PRO A 272 22.92 16.99 -16.37
C PRO A 272 22.78 17.72 -17.70
N ASP A 273 23.81 18.49 -18.11
CA ASP A 273 23.76 19.38 -19.28
C ASP A 273 23.33 18.67 -20.58
N TYR A 274 23.70 17.39 -20.76
CA TYR A 274 23.34 16.59 -21.93
C TYR A 274 21.83 16.25 -22.00
N MET A 275 21.12 16.22 -20.88
CA MET A 275 19.66 15.95 -20.85
C MET A 275 18.84 17.20 -21.18
N VAL A 276 19.36 18.39 -20.86
CA VAL A 276 18.72 19.68 -21.18
C VAL A 276 18.64 19.88 -22.69
N GLY A 277 19.71 19.52 -23.41
CA GLY A 277 19.76 19.57 -24.87
C GLY A 277 18.75 18.66 -25.57
N GLN A 278 18.55 17.42 -25.08
CA GLN A 278 17.58 16.49 -25.68
C GLN A 278 16.11 16.87 -25.44
N GLY A 279 15.80 17.52 -24.30
CA GLY A 279 14.45 18.01 -23.98
C GLY A 279 14.01 19.14 -24.90
N LEU A 280 14.92 20.06 -25.24
CA LEU A 280 14.68 21.16 -26.17
C LEU A 280 14.41 20.67 -27.61
N VAL A 281 15.17 19.66 -28.07
CA VAL A 281 14.99 19.08 -29.41
C VAL A 281 13.61 18.40 -29.55
N LYS A 282 13.13 17.69 -28.52
CA LYS A 282 11.79 17.07 -28.55
C LYS A 282 10.65 18.09 -28.45
N GLY A 283 10.84 19.19 -27.71
CA GLY A 283 9.87 20.29 -27.63
C GLY A 283 9.69 21.01 -28.96
N HIS A 284 10.77 21.24 -29.71
CA HIS A 284 10.70 21.84 -31.04
C HIS A 284 10.05 20.94 -32.10
N LEU A 285 10.18 19.61 -31.99
CA LEU A 285 9.52 18.67 -32.90
C LEU A 285 7.98 18.69 -32.79
N HIS A 286 7.43 19.02 -31.61
CA HIS A 286 5.96 19.15 -31.43
C HIS A 286 5.41 20.51 -31.85
N LEU A 287 6.24 21.57 -31.87
CA LEU A 287 5.84 22.89 -32.38
C LEU A 287 5.96 23.01 -33.92
N SER A 288 6.71 22.09 -34.55
CA SER A 288 6.92 22.04 -36.01
C SER A 288 5.87 21.23 -36.77
N ARG A 289 4.93 20.57 -36.09
CA ARG A 289 3.80 19.87 -36.73
C ARG A 289 2.51 20.60 -36.40
N LYS A 290 2.23 21.64 -37.19
CA LYS A 290 0.86 22.11 -37.44
C LYS A 290 0.14 21.13 -38.35
#